data_AF-A0A6C0ATE1-F1
#
_entry.id   AF-A0A6C0ATE1-F1
#
_cell.length_a   1.000
_cell.length_b   1.000
_cell.length_c   1.000
_cell.angle_alpha   90.00
_cell.angle_beta   90.00
_cell.angle_gamma   90.00
#
_symmetry.space_group_name_H-M   'P 1'
#
loop_
_entity.id
_entity.type
_entity.pdbx_description
1 polymer ?
#
loop_
_entity_poly.entity_id
_entity_poly.type
_entity_poly.pdbx_seq_one_letter_code
_entity_poly.pdbx_strand_id
1 'polypeptide(L)'
;MSPQKEETMENQEGEKQRRTSVSKEYSEGEGNQKGDSESEQTPFLEWSKENEDILAEWCDVAQCYKWLNLKAHQKYSRLHAWFTIPAITLSTITGTAAFAQTSLPVSMQSYAPMVIGTINIMIGILTTVQQYLKISELNEAHRVAGISWDKFARNIRIELAKKLDERIDAGHMLKICRQEFDRLMETSPMIPEKIVLEFQKVFGDKEIKKPDIIGDSIVSVNEIRSNWYEVLNNDNENAKAMNKELQQMAAKNKDEFIRKQNDKMQEMQKLLDERLANEQKELLEKEHQSNKAQEALRMRIESKNRQIEKINKYIHEFELLYERKPEGHEIQLHVQQNMKNEVETDTLDEFLFEYSV
;
A
#
# COMPACT_ATOMS: atom_id res chain seq x y z
N MET A 1 -7.76 -20.81 -11.83
CA MET A 1 -8.16 -19.39 -11.95
C MET A 1 -9.45 -19.29 -11.15
N SER A 2 -9.36 -18.75 -9.93
CA SER A 2 -10.23 -19.14 -8.81
C SER A 2 -11.46 -18.23 -8.64
N PRO A 3 -12.63 -18.79 -8.26
CA PRO A 3 -13.91 -18.07 -8.09
C PRO A 3 -13.93 -17.04 -6.94
N GLN A 4 -12.91 -17.03 -6.07
CA GLN A 4 -12.78 -16.06 -4.97
C GLN A 4 -12.57 -14.60 -5.41
N LYS A 5 -12.14 -14.35 -6.66
CA LYS A 5 -11.95 -12.97 -7.15
C LYS A 5 -13.26 -12.32 -7.63
N GLU A 6 -14.26 -13.09 -8.05
CA GLU A 6 -15.56 -12.55 -8.47
C GLU A 6 -16.44 -12.18 -7.27
N GLU A 7 -16.49 -13.01 -6.22
CA GLU A 7 -17.24 -12.70 -4.98
C GLU A 7 -16.73 -11.45 -4.24
N THR A 8 -15.43 -11.12 -4.41
CA THR A 8 -14.85 -9.92 -3.78
C THR A 8 -15.20 -8.64 -4.55
N MET A 9 -15.42 -8.72 -5.86
CA MET A 9 -15.83 -7.57 -6.69
C MET A 9 -17.33 -7.30 -6.59
N GLU A 10 -18.18 -8.33 -6.53
CA GLU A 10 -19.63 -8.18 -6.34
C GLU A 10 -19.99 -7.55 -4.97
N ASN A 11 -19.25 -7.90 -3.91
CA ASN A 11 -19.45 -7.30 -2.58
C ASN A 11 -19.05 -5.81 -2.54
N GLN A 12 -18.03 -5.39 -3.30
CA GLN A 12 -17.61 -3.99 -3.37
C GLN A 12 -18.58 -3.12 -4.18
N GLU A 13 -19.18 -3.66 -5.23
CA GLU A 13 -20.21 -2.97 -6.01
C GLU A 13 -21.54 -2.85 -5.24
N GLY A 14 -21.93 -3.91 -4.51
CA GLY A 14 -23.11 -3.88 -3.63
C GLY A 14 -22.98 -2.88 -2.46
N GLU A 15 -21.79 -2.76 -1.87
CA GLU A 15 -21.52 -1.74 -0.85
C GLU A 15 -21.48 -0.32 -1.41
N LYS A 16 -20.95 -0.11 -2.63
CA LYS A 16 -21.00 1.19 -3.31
C LYS A 16 -22.44 1.63 -3.59
N GLN A 17 -23.29 0.72 -4.07
CA GLN A 17 -24.70 1.04 -4.33
C GLN A 17 -25.49 1.33 -3.05
N ARG A 18 -25.20 0.64 -1.94
CA ARG A 18 -25.75 0.99 -0.62
C ARG A 18 -25.26 2.34 -0.08
N ARG A 19 -23.99 2.71 -0.32
CA ARG A 19 -23.45 4.03 0.06
C ARG A 19 -24.15 5.17 -0.67
N THR A 20 -24.49 4.98 -1.94
CA THR A 20 -25.23 5.97 -2.72
C THR A 20 -26.68 6.11 -2.28
N SER A 21 -27.33 5.03 -1.82
CA SER A 21 -28.73 5.08 -1.38
C SER A 21 -28.90 5.69 0.01
N VAL A 22 -28.03 5.36 0.97
CA VAL A 22 -28.10 5.90 2.34
C VAL A 22 -27.80 7.40 2.38
N SER A 23 -26.88 7.88 1.53
CA SER A 23 -26.58 9.32 1.41
C SER A 23 -27.74 10.15 0.85
N LYS A 24 -28.65 9.51 0.12
CA LYS A 24 -29.82 10.16 -0.50
C LYS A 24 -30.97 10.37 0.49
N GLU A 25 -31.14 9.47 1.45
CA GLU A 25 -32.21 9.54 2.46
C GLU A 25 -31.98 10.63 3.53
N TYR A 26 -30.73 11.02 3.80
CA TYR A 26 -30.45 12.09 4.77
C TYR A 26 -30.66 13.52 4.23
N SER A 27 -30.93 13.67 2.92
CA SER A 27 -31.12 14.98 2.29
C SER A 27 -32.58 15.40 2.11
N GLU A 28 -33.57 14.56 2.44
CA GLU A 28 -35.00 14.82 2.20
C GLU A 28 -35.80 15.30 3.43
N GLY A 29 -35.13 15.73 4.50
CA GLY A 29 -35.78 16.18 5.73
C GLY A 29 -35.48 17.61 6.10
N GLU A 30 -35.96 18.61 5.34
CA GLU A 30 -36.42 19.93 5.85
C GLU A 30 -36.85 20.90 4.74
N GLY A 31 -38.09 21.41 4.82
CA GLY A 31 -38.43 22.80 4.51
C GLY A 31 -38.37 23.31 3.07
N ASN A 32 -39.48 23.17 2.35
CA ASN A 32 -39.84 23.83 1.09
C ASN A 32 -39.63 25.37 1.07
N GLN A 33 -38.69 25.88 0.26
CA GLN A 33 -38.81 27.15 -0.48
C GLN A 33 -38.13 27.03 -1.85
N LYS A 34 -38.92 27.23 -2.92
CA LYS A 34 -38.47 27.30 -4.31
C LYS A 34 -37.65 28.57 -4.56
N GLY A 35 -36.42 28.39 -4.98
CA GLY A 35 -35.61 29.39 -5.70
C GLY A 35 -34.58 28.62 -6.53
N ASP A 36 -34.61 28.81 -7.84
CA ASP A 36 -33.64 28.23 -8.77
C ASP A 36 -32.22 28.63 -8.36
N SER A 37 -31.42 27.65 -7.97
CA SER A 37 -29.97 27.75 -7.88
C SER A 37 -29.44 26.36 -8.18
N GLU A 38 -28.78 26.22 -9.32
CA GLU A 38 -28.04 25.01 -9.67
C GLU A 38 -27.15 24.63 -8.47
N SER A 39 -27.49 23.52 -7.82
CA SER A 39 -26.64 22.95 -6.78
C SER A 39 -25.38 22.45 -7.47
N GLU A 40 -24.30 23.25 -7.47
CA GLU A 40 -22.95 22.74 -7.69
C GLU A 40 -22.74 21.59 -6.71
N GLN A 41 -22.88 20.35 -7.19
CA GLN A 41 -22.45 19.18 -6.46
C GLN A 41 -20.93 19.26 -6.40
N THR A 42 -20.41 19.81 -5.30
CA THR A 42 -18.99 19.79 -5.02
C THR A 42 -18.52 18.35 -5.06
N PRO A 43 -17.48 18.01 -5.84
CA PRO A 43 -17.00 16.64 -5.95
C PRO A 43 -16.63 16.10 -4.57
N PHE A 44 -17.03 14.86 -4.28
CA PHE A 44 -16.70 14.17 -3.04
C PHE A 44 -15.19 14.20 -2.81
N LEU A 45 -14.76 14.85 -1.73
CA LEU A 45 -13.36 15.02 -1.37
C LEU A 45 -13.04 14.04 -0.24
N GLU A 46 -12.16 13.08 -0.54
CA GLU A 46 -11.66 12.15 0.47
C GLU A 46 -10.84 12.89 1.54
N TRP A 47 -10.93 12.42 2.78
CA TRP A 47 -10.17 12.94 3.90
C TRP A 47 -8.67 12.69 3.71
N SER A 48 -7.89 13.75 3.46
CA SER A 48 -6.43 13.71 3.46
C SER A 48 -5.90 14.14 4.83
N LYS A 49 -4.68 13.70 5.17
CA LYS A 49 -3.99 14.12 6.40
C LYS A 49 -3.83 15.65 6.46
N GLU A 50 -3.57 16.28 5.32
CA GLU A 50 -3.44 17.74 5.20
C GLU A 50 -4.74 18.47 5.58
N ASN A 51 -5.89 17.95 5.16
CA ASN A 51 -7.19 18.51 5.49
C ASN A 51 -7.50 18.39 7.00
N GLU A 52 -7.11 17.27 7.63
CA GLU A 52 -7.23 17.08 9.08
C GLU A 52 -6.32 18.04 9.85
N ASP A 53 -5.07 18.21 9.40
CA ASP A 53 -4.08 19.11 10.01
C ASP A 53 -4.56 20.58 9.97
N ILE A 54 -5.18 21.02 8.87
CA ILE A 54 -5.78 22.36 8.75
C ILE A 54 -6.91 22.56 9.78
N LEU A 55 -7.81 21.58 9.91
CA LEU A 55 -8.89 21.66 10.88
C LEU A 55 -8.37 21.63 12.32
N ALA A 56 -7.35 20.83 12.60
CA ALA A 56 -6.69 20.81 13.90
C ALA A 56 -6.09 22.18 14.25
N GLU A 57 -5.41 22.81 13.30
CA GLU A 57 -4.88 24.18 13.45
C GLU A 57 -5.98 25.19 13.76
N TRP A 58 -7.07 25.18 12.99
CA TRP A 58 -8.22 26.06 13.26
C TRP A 58 -8.85 25.80 14.62
N CYS A 59 -8.86 24.55 15.09
CA CYS A 59 -9.34 24.20 16.41
C CYS A 59 -8.46 24.80 17.52
N ASP A 60 -7.13 24.74 17.37
CA ASP A 60 -6.17 25.29 18.34
C ASP A 60 -6.26 26.82 18.39
N VAL A 61 -6.30 27.46 17.23
CA VAL A 61 -6.51 28.91 17.09
C VAL A 61 -7.82 29.32 17.76
N ALA A 62 -8.91 28.60 17.51
CA ALA A 62 -10.21 28.85 18.13
C ALA A 62 -10.18 28.70 19.66
N GLN A 63 -9.45 27.73 20.19
CA GLN A 63 -9.27 27.56 21.64
C GLN A 63 -8.52 28.74 22.27
N CYS A 64 -7.51 29.27 21.57
CA CYS A 64 -6.81 30.48 21.99
C CYS A 64 -7.77 31.68 22.03
N TYR A 65 -8.57 31.90 20.98
CA TYR A 65 -9.57 32.97 20.94
C TYR A 65 -10.66 32.83 22.00
N LYS A 66 -11.11 31.62 22.28
CA LYS A 66 -12.02 31.34 23.41
C LYS A 66 -11.41 31.84 24.72
N TRP A 67 -10.16 31.47 25.00
CA TRP A 67 -9.50 31.88 26.24
C TRP A 67 -9.37 33.40 26.35
N LEU A 68 -8.94 34.06 25.28
CA LEU A 68 -8.78 35.51 25.20
C LEU A 68 -10.11 36.23 25.49
N ASN A 69 -11.19 35.80 24.82
CA ASN A 69 -12.52 36.38 24.98
C ASN A 69 -13.10 36.13 26.38
N LEU A 70 -12.92 34.94 26.95
CA LEU A 70 -13.38 34.66 28.32
C LEU A 70 -12.66 35.52 29.36
N LYS A 71 -11.35 35.73 29.18
CA LYS A 71 -10.57 36.63 30.05
C LYS A 71 -10.99 38.09 29.89
N ALA A 72 -11.27 38.53 28.66
CA ALA A 72 -11.80 39.87 28.40
C ALA A 72 -13.17 40.06 29.06
N HIS A 73 -14.07 39.10 28.90
CA HIS A 73 -15.37 39.09 29.57
C HIS A 73 -15.25 39.22 31.10
N GLN A 74 -14.37 38.44 31.74
CA GLN A 74 -14.14 38.56 33.19
C GLN A 74 -13.66 39.96 33.61
N LYS A 75 -12.79 40.58 32.82
CA LYS A 75 -12.29 41.93 33.07
C LYS A 75 -13.42 42.96 32.93
N TYR A 76 -14.18 42.92 31.84
CA TYR A 76 -15.26 43.88 31.61
C TYR A 76 -16.44 43.68 32.57
N SER A 77 -16.73 42.46 32.99
CA SER A 77 -17.73 42.17 34.02
C SER A 77 -17.36 42.82 35.37
N ARG A 78 -16.09 42.71 35.80
CA ARG A 78 -15.60 43.40 37.00
C ARG A 78 -15.67 44.92 36.87
N LEU A 79 -15.27 45.44 35.71
CA LEU A 79 -15.29 46.87 35.46
C LEU A 79 -16.74 47.40 35.45
N HIS A 80 -17.67 46.67 34.83
CA HIS A 80 -19.09 46.99 34.84
C HIS A 80 -19.62 47.07 36.26
N ALA A 81 -19.36 46.07 37.10
CA ALA A 81 -19.77 46.08 38.49
C ALA A 81 -19.16 47.26 39.27
N TRP A 82 -17.89 47.58 39.01
CA TRP A 82 -17.18 48.67 39.68
C TRP A 82 -17.72 50.07 39.34
N PHE A 83 -18.26 50.28 38.14
CA PHE A 83 -18.95 51.53 37.80
C PHE A 83 -20.42 51.51 38.26
N THR A 84 -21.14 50.43 37.99
CA THR A 84 -22.59 50.36 38.23
C THR A 84 -22.94 50.36 39.73
N ILE A 85 -22.22 49.61 40.57
CA ILE A 85 -22.57 49.49 41.99
C ILE A 85 -22.45 50.84 42.72
N PRO A 86 -21.31 51.58 42.65
CA PRO A 86 -21.21 52.89 43.28
C PRO A 86 -22.23 53.89 42.75
N ALA A 87 -22.51 53.87 41.44
CA ALA A 87 -23.52 54.74 40.84
C ALA A 87 -24.91 54.50 41.46
N ILE A 88 -25.34 53.24 41.58
CA ILE A 88 -26.64 52.87 42.16
C ILE A 88 -26.68 53.21 43.65
N THR A 89 -25.62 52.88 44.41
CA THR A 89 -25.58 53.15 45.84
C THR A 89 -25.62 54.64 46.13
N LEU A 90 -24.80 55.44 45.45
CA LEU A 90 -24.80 56.89 45.62
C LEU A 90 -26.13 57.51 45.16
N SER A 91 -26.70 57.06 44.05
CA SER A 91 -28.00 57.53 43.55
C SER A 91 -29.14 57.21 44.52
N THR A 92 -29.10 56.04 45.15
CA THR A 92 -30.08 55.64 46.18
C THR A 92 -29.95 56.53 47.41
N ILE A 93 -28.71 56.75 47.90
CA ILE A 93 -28.45 57.62 49.06
C ILE A 93 -28.87 59.06 48.77
N THR A 94 -28.50 59.63 47.61
CA THR A 94 -28.88 61.01 47.25
C THR A 94 -30.37 61.15 47.00
N GLY A 95 -31.00 60.15 46.39
CA GLY A 95 -32.45 60.08 46.23
C GLY A 95 -33.16 60.15 47.57
N THR A 96 -32.82 59.25 48.51
CA THR A 96 -33.40 59.27 49.86
C THR A 96 -33.09 60.57 50.61
N ALA A 97 -31.86 61.10 50.49
CA ALA A 97 -31.47 62.35 51.13
C ALA A 97 -32.27 63.56 50.60
N ALA A 98 -32.59 63.57 49.31
CA ALA A 98 -33.44 64.60 48.70
C ALA A 98 -34.88 64.53 49.24
N PHE A 99 -35.45 63.33 49.37
CA PHE A 99 -36.79 63.15 49.95
C PHE A 99 -36.84 63.50 51.45
N ALA A 100 -35.81 63.15 52.20
CA ALA A 100 -35.74 63.40 53.65
C ALA A 100 -35.18 64.77 54.03
N GLN A 101 -34.89 65.65 53.06
CA GLN A 101 -34.18 66.90 53.29
C GLN A 101 -34.87 67.79 54.34
N THR A 102 -36.20 67.86 54.33
CA THR A 102 -37.00 68.65 55.29
C THR A 102 -36.99 68.08 56.71
N SER A 103 -36.67 66.79 56.85
CA SER A 103 -36.56 66.09 58.14
C SER A 103 -35.17 66.24 58.78
N LEU A 104 -34.20 66.83 58.06
CA LEU A 104 -32.86 67.10 58.59
C LEU A 104 -32.86 68.34 59.51
N PRO A 105 -31.90 68.45 60.46
CA PRO A 105 -31.75 69.62 61.31
C PRO A 105 -31.59 70.93 60.51
N VAL A 106 -32.15 72.04 61.00
CA VAL A 106 -32.17 73.35 60.31
C VAL A 106 -30.77 73.83 59.92
N SER A 107 -29.74 73.51 60.71
CA SER A 107 -28.34 73.85 60.42
C SER A 107 -27.78 73.15 59.16
N MET A 108 -28.32 71.99 58.78
CA MET A 108 -27.85 71.19 57.65
C MET A 108 -28.72 71.34 56.39
N GLN A 109 -29.95 71.82 56.54
CA GLN A 109 -30.88 71.99 55.41
C GLN A 109 -30.37 72.96 54.34
N SER A 110 -29.55 73.96 54.72
CA SER A 110 -28.97 74.92 53.76
C SER A 110 -27.85 74.32 52.91
N TYR A 111 -27.05 73.41 53.48
CA TYR A 111 -25.93 72.76 52.79
C TYR A 111 -26.34 71.49 52.04
N ALA A 112 -27.43 70.83 52.45
CA ALA A 112 -27.89 69.57 51.87
C ALA A 112 -28.11 69.62 50.34
N PRO A 113 -28.77 70.62 49.74
CA PRO A 113 -28.91 70.73 48.28
C PRO A 113 -27.58 70.79 47.54
N MET A 114 -26.60 71.50 48.10
CA MET A 114 -25.29 71.66 47.48
C MET A 114 -24.56 70.30 47.40
N VAL A 115 -24.55 69.55 48.50
CA VAL A 115 -23.92 68.22 48.56
C VAL A 115 -24.64 67.22 47.66
N ILE A 116 -25.98 67.19 47.69
CA ILE A 116 -26.79 66.32 46.83
C ILE A 116 -26.52 66.63 45.35
N GLY A 117 -26.45 67.92 45.00
CA GLY A 117 -26.11 68.36 43.65
C GLY A 117 -24.71 67.89 43.20
N THR A 118 -23.69 68.02 44.05
CA THR A 118 -22.33 67.56 43.73
C THR A 118 -22.27 66.05 43.51
N ILE A 119 -22.92 65.24 44.36
CA ILE A 119 -22.93 63.78 44.20
C ILE A 119 -23.68 63.38 42.92
N ASN A 120 -24.80 64.04 42.60
CA ASN A 120 -25.54 63.78 41.36
C ASN A 120 -24.71 64.10 40.11
N ILE A 121 -23.91 65.16 40.12
CA ILE A 121 -22.96 65.46 39.03
C ILE A 121 -21.91 64.35 38.94
N MET A 122 -21.33 63.89 40.06
CA MET A 122 -20.37 62.79 40.05
C MET A 122 -20.98 61.48 39.50
N ILE A 123 -22.20 61.13 39.91
CA ILE A 123 -22.92 59.96 39.37
C ILE A 123 -23.11 60.12 37.87
N GLY A 124 -23.53 61.30 37.39
CA GLY A 124 -23.72 61.58 35.97
C GLY A 124 -22.44 61.46 35.15
N ILE A 125 -21.31 61.97 35.66
CA ILE A 125 -20.01 61.82 35.00
C ILE A 125 -19.63 60.34 34.95
N LEU A 126 -19.78 59.62 36.07
CA LEU A 126 -19.41 58.21 36.18
C LEU A 126 -20.23 57.35 35.20
N THR A 127 -21.55 57.53 35.13
CA THR A 127 -22.41 56.81 34.18
C THR A 127 -22.14 57.20 32.72
N THR A 128 -21.84 58.49 32.46
CA THR A 128 -21.49 58.94 31.10
C THR A 128 -20.17 58.32 30.63
N VAL A 129 -19.15 58.25 31.49
CA VAL A 129 -17.88 57.58 31.18
C VAL A 129 -18.10 56.08 30.95
N GLN A 130 -18.91 55.43 31.77
CA GLN A 130 -19.28 54.02 31.58
C GLN A 130 -19.94 53.77 30.22
N GLN A 131 -20.87 54.65 29.81
CA GLN A 131 -21.57 54.54 28.54
C GLN A 131 -20.64 54.83 27.36
N TYR A 132 -19.78 55.85 27.48
CA TYR A 132 -18.78 56.18 26.46
C TYR A 132 -17.79 55.03 26.22
N LEU A 133 -17.32 54.39 27.30
CA LEU A 133 -16.45 53.21 27.23
C LEU A 133 -17.18 51.93 26.83
N LYS A 134 -18.51 51.98 26.66
CA LYS A 134 -19.35 50.86 26.20
C LYS A 134 -19.12 49.56 26.98
N ILE A 135 -18.87 49.67 28.29
CA ILE A 135 -18.40 48.56 29.12
C ILE A 135 -19.38 47.38 29.08
N SER A 136 -20.69 47.66 29.10
CA SER A 136 -21.73 46.61 29.03
C SER A 136 -21.79 45.94 27.66
N GLU A 137 -21.68 46.71 26.57
CA GLU A 137 -21.70 46.21 25.20
C GLU A 137 -20.48 45.32 24.93
N LEU A 138 -19.27 45.79 25.28
CA LEU A 138 -18.04 45.00 25.14
C LEU A 138 -18.07 43.74 25.99
N ASN A 139 -18.59 43.82 27.23
CA ASN A 139 -18.68 42.66 28.11
C ASN A 139 -19.51 41.53 27.48
N GLU A 140 -20.65 41.88 26.89
CA GLU A 140 -21.54 40.92 26.25
C GLU A 140 -20.96 40.43 24.91
N ALA A 141 -20.37 41.32 24.11
CA ALA A 141 -19.69 40.94 22.87
C ALA A 141 -18.60 39.89 23.11
N HIS A 142 -17.74 40.08 24.13
CA HIS A 142 -16.72 39.09 24.49
C HIS A 142 -17.32 37.79 25.02
N ARG A 143 -18.45 37.84 25.75
CA ARG A 143 -19.16 36.64 26.21
C ARG A 143 -19.66 35.80 25.04
N VAL A 144 -20.36 36.45 24.11
CA VAL A 144 -20.93 35.81 22.92
C VAL A 144 -19.83 35.26 22.03
N ALA A 145 -18.78 36.05 21.73
CA ALA A 145 -17.63 35.60 20.97
C ALA A 145 -16.97 34.37 21.61
N GLY A 146 -16.74 34.39 22.93
CA GLY A 146 -16.16 33.25 23.65
C GLY A 146 -16.98 31.97 23.55
N ILE A 147 -18.31 32.06 23.56
CA ILE A 147 -19.21 30.91 23.38
C ILE A 147 -19.17 30.41 21.94
N SER A 148 -19.19 31.32 20.96
CA SER A 148 -19.16 30.95 19.55
C SER A 148 -17.85 30.28 19.15
N TRP A 149 -16.70 30.78 19.64
CA TRP A 149 -15.39 30.13 19.49
C TRP A 149 -15.36 28.74 20.12
N ASP A 150 -15.96 28.58 21.30
CA ASP A 150 -16.05 27.28 21.96
C ASP A 150 -16.95 26.28 21.20
N LYS A 151 -18.05 26.75 20.60
CA LYS A 151 -18.92 25.93 19.76
C LYS A 151 -18.18 25.47 18.51
N PHE A 152 -17.50 26.38 17.82
CA PHE A 152 -16.68 26.09 16.65
C PHE A 152 -15.59 25.06 16.96
N ALA A 153 -14.79 25.28 18.01
CA ALA A 153 -13.74 24.35 18.40
C ALA A 153 -14.28 22.97 18.79
N ARG A 154 -15.44 22.90 19.48
CA ARG A 154 -16.10 21.63 19.80
C ARG A 154 -16.56 20.88 18.56
N ASN A 155 -17.18 21.58 17.61
CA ASN A 155 -17.66 20.97 16.37
C ASN A 155 -16.50 20.30 15.60
N ILE A 156 -15.36 20.99 15.47
CA ILE A 156 -14.17 20.43 14.83
C ILE A 156 -13.65 19.21 15.61
N ARG A 157 -13.51 19.30 16.94
CA ARG A 157 -13.02 18.16 17.74
C ARG A 157 -13.92 16.94 17.64
N ILE A 158 -15.24 17.14 17.65
CA ILE A 158 -16.20 16.04 17.52
C ILE A 158 -16.05 15.39 16.15
N GLU A 159 -15.91 16.18 15.09
CA GLU A 159 -15.76 15.61 13.75
C GLU A 159 -14.42 14.87 13.57
N LEU A 160 -13.32 15.44 14.04
CA LEU A 160 -12.00 14.79 13.99
C LEU A 160 -11.94 13.53 14.87
N ALA A 161 -12.75 13.45 15.93
CA ALA A 161 -12.82 12.27 16.79
C ALA A 161 -13.64 11.11 16.20
N LYS A 162 -14.51 11.37 15.21
CA LYS A 162 -15.28 10.32 14.53
C LYS A 162 -14.37 9.46 13.64
N LYS A 163 -14.81 8.23 13.37
CA LYS A 163 -14.20 7.36 12.35
C LYS A 163 -14.45 7.94 10.95
N LEU A 164 -13.51 7.77 10.03
CA LEU A 164 -13.58 8.27 8.64
C LEU A 164 -14.93 7.99 7.94
N ASP A 165 -15.53 6.81 8.17
CA ASP A 165 -16.79 6.39 7.52
C ASP A 165 -18.04 7.15 8.03
N GLU A 166 -17.98 7.74 9.22
CA GLU A 166 -19.10 8.44 9.87
C GLU A 166 -18.99 9.97 9.72
N ARG A 167 -17.93 10.43 9.06
CA ARG A 167 -17.66 11.85 8.86
C ARG A 167 -18.43 12.39 7.66
N ILE A 168 -18.74 13.67 7.73
CA ILE A 168 -19.20 14.40 6.54
C ILE A 168 -18.06 14.52 5.52
N ASP A 169 -18.42 14.84 4.28
CA ASP A 169 -17.45 15.11 3.21
C ASP A 169 -16.42 16.17 3.64
N ALA A 170 -15.14 15.91 3.36
CA ALA A 170 -14.05 16.77 3.83
C ALA A 170 -14.13 18.18 3.21
N GLY A 171 -14.51 18.27 1.93
CA GLY A 171 -14.69 19.53 1.23
C GLY A 171 -15.84 20.35 1.82
N HIS A 172 -16.96 19.69 2.11
CA HIS A 172 -18.10 20.31 2.79
C HIS A 172 -17.74 20.81 4.19
N MET A 173 -17.04 20.00 5.00
CA MET A 173 -16.61 20.40 6.34
C MET A 173 -15.66 21.60 6.31
N LEU A 174 -14.66 21.58 5.42
CA LEU A 174 -13.72 22.69 5.26
C LEU A 174 -14.43 23.97 4.84
N LYS A 175 -15.40 23.89 3.92
CA LYS A 175 -16.19 25.04 3.49
C LYS A 175 -17.00 25.64 4.64
N ILE A 176 -17.70 24.80 5.41
CA ILE A 176 -18.46 25.24 6.59
C ILE A 176 -17.52 25.87 7.63
N CYS A 177 -16.43 25.19 7.95
CA CYS A 177 -15.50 25.66 8.97
C CYS A 177 -14.83 26.98 8.56
N ARG A 178 -14.48 27.14 7.28
CA ARG A 178 -13.93 28.39 6.75
C ARG A 178 -14.93 29.55 6.88
N GLN A 179 -16.16 29.34 6.41
CA GLN A 179 -17.20 30.37 6.49
C GLN A 179 -17.50 30.77 7.94
N GLU A 180 -17.55 29.79 8.84
CA GLU A 180 -17.75 30.05 10.26
C GLU A 180 -16.54 30.77 10.87
N PHE A 181 -15.31 30.40 10.52
CA PHE A 181 -14.10 31.06 10.99
C PHE A 181 -14.05 32.53 10.55
N ASP A 182 -14.31 32.81 9.27
CA ASP A 182 -14.36 34.17 8.72
C ASP A 182 -15.44 35.00 9.44
N ARG A 183 -16.64 34.43 9.62
CA ARG A 183 -17.71 35.07 10.39
C ARG A 183 -17.29 35.38 11.83
N LEU A 184 -16.59 34.47 12.49
CA LEU A 184 -16.13 34.66 13.86
C LEU A 184 -15.03 35.72 13.94
N MET A 185 -14.14 35.82 12.95
CA MET A 185 -13.15 36.89 12.85
C MET A 185 -13.83 38.27 12.67
N GLU A 186 -14.85 38.37 11.83
CA GLU A 186 -15.56 39.63 11.59
C GLU A 186 -16.41 40.09 12.78
N THR A 187 -17.05 39.15 13.48
CA THR A 187 -17.97 39.46 14.59
C THR A 187 -17.29 39.53 15.95
N SER A 188 -16.04 39.09 16.07
CA SER A 188 -15.31 39.12 17.34
C SER A 188 -14.89 40.55 17.71
N PRO A 189 -15.12 40.97 18.97
CA PRO A 189 -14.61 42.25 19.45
C PRO A 189 -13.08 42.24 19.56
N MET A 190 -12.48 43.42 19.44
CA MET A 190 -11.03 43.59 19.60
C MET A 190 -10.57 43.21 21.00
N ILE A 191 -9.53 42.36 21.09
CA ILE A 191 -8.99 41.89 22.37
C ILE A 191 -8.02 42.93 22.94
N PRO A 192 -8.15 43.33 24.22
CA PRO A 192 -7.19 44.22 24.87
C PRO A 192 -5.78 43.63 24.92
N GLU A 193 -4.77 44.41 24.55
CA GLU A 193 -3.35 44.01 24.52
C GLU A 193 -2.85 43.42 25.85
N LYS A 194 -3.31 43.96 26.99
CA LYS A 194 -2.97 43.43 28.33
C LYS A 194 -3.33 41.95 28.49
N ILE A 195 -4.40 41.50 27.84
CA ILE A 195 -4.87 40.11 27.90
C ILE A 195 -4.06 39.23 26.96
N VAL A 196 -3.66 39.76 25.80
CA VAL A 196 -2.72 39.08 24.89
C VAL A 196 -1.38 38.83 25.58
N LEU A 197 -0.86 39.82 26.31
CA LEU A 197 0.36 39.66 27.12
C LEU A 197 0.18 38.66 28.26
N GLU A 198 -0.99 38.60 28.92
CA GLU A 198 -1.29 37.56 29.92
C GLU A 198 -1.31 36.17 29.27
N PHE A 199 -1.91 36.05 28.08
CA PHE A 199 -1.91 34.79 27.33
C PHE A 199 -0.49 34.35 26.99
N GLN A 200 0.35 35.24 26.46
CA GLN A 200 1.72 34.93 26.07
C GLN A 200 2.56 34.49 27.28
N LYS A 201 2.29 35.01 28.48
CA LYS A 201 2.95 34.55 29.71
C LYS A 201 2.51 33.15 30.16
N VAL A 202 1.24 32.80 29.93
CA VAL A 202 0.67 31.51 30.39
C VAL A 202 0.91 30.38 29.38
N PHE A 203 0.89 30.71 28.09
CA PHE A 203 0.96 29.76 26.96
C PHE A 203 2.18 29.98 26.06
N GLY A 204 3.16 30.79 26.50
CA GLY A 204 4.37 31.10 25.75
C GLY A 204 5.16 29.86 25.33
N ASP A 205 5.30 28.91 26.26
CA ASP A 205 6.15 27.72 26.11
C ASP A 205 5.42 26.47 25.60
N LYS A 206 4.13 26.56 25.25
CA LYS A 206 3.38 25.40 24.76
C LYS A 206 3.45 25.30 23.24
N GLU A 207 3.63 24.08 22.75
CA GLU A 207 3.52 23.69 21.33
C GLU A 207 2.05 23.72 20.87
N ILE A 208 1.43 24.89 20.88
CA ILE A 208 0.08 25.11 20.35
C ILE A 208 0.21 26.16 19.25
N LYS A 209 -0.45 25.95 18.11
CA LYS A 209 -0.48 26.96 17.05
C LYS A 209 -1.22 28.21 17.56
N LYS A 210 -0.50 29.33 17.57
CA LYS A 210 -0.99 30.60 18.13
C LYS A 210 -1.68 31.40 17.02
N PRO A 211 -2.80 32.10 17.31
CA PRO A 211 -3.39 33.04 16.37
C PRO A 211 -2.40 34.15 15.99
N ASP A 212 -2.52 34.68 14.77
CA ASP A 212 -1.67 35.76 14.21
C ASP A 212 -1.63 37.04 15.07
N ILE A 213 -2.63 37.24 15.93
CA ILE A 213 -2.68 38.37 16.87
C ILE A 213 -1.66 38.23 18.01
N ILE A 214 -1.12 37.03 18.24
CA ILE A 214 -0.24 36.68 19.35
C ILE A 214 1.21 36.57 18.86
N GLY A 215 1.85 37.72 18.67
CA GLY A 215 3.28 37.85 18.30
C GLY A 215 3.52 38.01 16.79
N ASP A 216 4.67 38.56 16.42
CA ASP A 216 5.07 38.88 15.03
C ASP A 216 5.43 37.64 14.17
N SER A 217 4.85 36.49 14.44
CA SER A 217 5.14 35.25 13.70
C SER A 217 4.34 35.21 12.40
N ILE A 218 4.65 36.10 11.46
CA ILE A 218 4.17 35.97 10.08
C ILE A 218 4.89 34.79 9.47
N VAL A 219 4.21 33.64 9.40
CA VAL A 219 4.74 32.45 8.72
C VAL A 219 4.59 32.63 7.21
N SER A 220 5.66 32.39 6.47
CA SER A 220 5.61 32.47 5.01
C SER A 220 4.68 31.39 4.47
N VAL A 221 3.77 31.76 3.56
CA VAL A 221 2.86 30.81 2.87
C VAL A 221 3.63 29.67 2.20
N ASN A 222 4.88 29.92 1.81
CA ASN A 222 5.73 28.92 1.18
C ASN A 222 6.16 27.78 2.12
N GLU A 223 6.09 27.98 3.44
CA GLU A 223 6.36 26.94 4.45
C GLU A 223 5.15 26.05 4.71
N ILE A 224 3.93 26.54 4.44
CA ILE A 224 2.66 25.85 4.71
C ILE A 224 2.10 25.19 3.43
N ARG A 225 2.57 25.61 2.25
CA ARG A 225 2.10 25.07 0.97
C ARG A 225 2.45 23.59 0.84
N SER A 226 1.45 22.76 0.54
CA SER A 226 1.68 21.34 0.20
C SER A 226 2.62 21.24 -1.00
N ASN A 227 3.75 20.55 -0.80
CA ASN A 227 4.71 20.21 -1.85
C ASN A 227 4.23 18.99 -2.64
N TRP A 228 3.02 19.05 -3.20
CA TRP A 228 2.43 17.95 -3.96
C TRP A 228 3.33 17.44 -5.10
N TYR A 229 4.18 18.32 -5.66
CA TYR A 229 5.20 17.95 -6.65
C TYR A 229 6.29 17.01 -6.12
N GLU A 230 6.64 17.09 -4.83
CA GLU A 230 7.65 16.21 -4.22
C GLU A 230 7.09 14.81 -3.97
N VAL A 231 5.81 14.71 -3.61
CA VAL A 231 5.10 13.43 -3.47
C VAL A 231 5.05 12.68 -4.81
N LEU A 232 4.69 13.37 -5.90
CA LEU A 232 4.69 12.77 -7.24
C LEU A 232 6.07 12.28 -7.69
N ASN A 233 7.13 13.01 -7.32
CA ASN A 233 8.50 12.59 -7.63
C ASN A 233 8.91 11.35 -6.83
N ASN A 234 8.54 11.28 -5.54
CA ASN A 234 8.82 10.11 -4.71
C ASN A 234 8.04 8.86 -5.15
N ASP A 235 6.77 9.01 -5.54
CA ASP A 235 5.97 7.90 -6.05
C ASP A 235 6.54 7.34 -7.36
N ASN A 236 7.05 8.22 -8.23
CA ASN A 236 7.73 7.82 -9.46
C ASN A 236 9.05 7.08 -9.17
N GLU A 237 9.86 7.55 -8.21
CA GLU A 237 11.09 6.87 -7.81
C GLU A 237 10.82 5.51 -7.13
N ASN A 238 9.79 5.43 -6.29
CA ASN A 238 9.35 4.17 -5.67
C ASN A 238 8.82 3.18 -6.71
N ALA A 239 8.04 3.63 -7.69
CA ALA A 239 7.57 2.80 -8.79
C ALA A 239 8.73 2.28 -9.66
N LYS A 240 9.75 3.12 -9.92
CA LYS A 240 10.98 2.70 -10.60
C LYS A 240 11.76 1.67 -9.79
N ALA A 241 11.89 1.86 -8.48
CA ALA A 241 12.58 0.93 -7.60
C ALA A 241 11.89 -0.44 -7.56
N MET A 242 10.56 -0.47 -7.43
CA MET A 242 9.77 -1.71 -7.42
C MET A 242 9.84 -2.45 -8.77
N ASN A 243 9.82 -1.73 -9.90
CA ASN A 243 9.98 -2.34 -11.22
C ASN A 243 11.40 -2.91 -11.40
N LYS A 244 12.42 -2.23 -10.89
CA LYS A 244 13.80 -2.71 -10.91
C LYS A 244 13.98 -3.98 -10.08
N GLU A 245 13.38 -4.08 -8.90
CA GLU A 245 13.38 -5.32 -8.10
C GLU A 245 12.67 -6.47 -8.81
N LEU A 246 11.50 -6.21 -9.42
CA LEU A 246 10.76 -7.21 -10.17
C LEU A 246 11.55 -7.76 -11.36
N GLN A 247 12.26 -6.88 -12.08
CA GLN A 247 13.15 -7.28 -13.18
C GLN A 247 14.34 -8.11 -12.68
N GLN A 248 14.94 -7.75 -11.55
CA GLN A 248 16.03 -8.53 -10.95
C GLN A 248 15.56 -9.90 -10.49
N MET A 249 14.36 -10.00 -9.92
CA MET A 249 13.77 -11.28 -9.51
C MET A 249 13.44 -12.15 -10.72
N ALA A 250 12.91 -11.56 -11.80
CA ALA A 250 12.66 -12.26 -13.06
C ALA A 250 13.95 -12.77 -13.71
N ALA A 251 15.03 -11.98 -13.66
CA ALA A 251 16.36 -12.40 -14.16
C ALA A 251 16.91 -13.59 -13.35
N LYS A 252 16.87 -13.52 -12.01
CA LYS A 252 17.31 -14.63 -11.14
C LYS A 252 16.51 -15.92 -11.38
N ASN A 253 15.19 -15.81 -11.51
CA ASN A 253 14.32 -16.96 -11.80
C ASN A 253 14.61 -17.56 -13.18
N LYS A 254 14.88 -16.71 -14.18
CA LYS A 254 15.26 -17.14 -15.53
C LYS A 254 16.61 -17.87 -15.51
N ASP A 255 17.60 -17.36 -14.78
CA ASP A 255 18.92 -17.98 -14.66
C ASP A 255 18.84 -19.33 -13.94
N GLU A 256 18.03 -19.44 -12.89
CA GLU A 256 17.80 -20.71 -12.20
C GLU A 256 17.12 -21.74 -13.12
N PHE A 257 16.16 -21.31 -13.93
CA PHE A 257 15.49 -22.16 -14.89
C PHE A 257 16.45 -22.65 -15.99
N ILE A 258 17.27 -21.76 -16.55
CA ILE A 258 18.29 -22.11 -17.55
C ILE A 258 19.27 -23.11 -16.96
N ARG A 259 19.73 -22.90 -15.72
CA ARG A 259 20.63 -23.84 -15.04
C ARG A 259 20.00 -25.23 -14.89
N LYS A 260 18.75 -25.31 -14.42
CA LYS A 260 18.02 -26.59 -14.31
C LYS A 260 17.83 -27.28 -15.68
N GLN A 261 17.59 -26.51 -16.74
CA GLN A 261 17.50 -27.07 -18.10
C GLN A 261 18.85 -27.60 -18.60
N ASN A 262 19.95 -26.87 -18.35
CA ASN A 262 21.29 -27.32 -18.72
C ASN A 262 21.72 -28.57 -17.95
N ASP A 263 21.43 -28.65 -16.66
CA ASP A 263 21.74 -29.83 -15.84
C ASP A 263 21.03 -31.08 -16.39
N LYS A 264 19.72 -30.96 -16.71
CA LYS A 264 18.95 -32.04 -17.35
C LYS A 264 19.48 -32.41 -18.74
N MET A 265 19.92 -31.42 -19.52
CA MET A 265 20.49 -31.65 -20.84
C MET A 265 21.81 -32.43 -20.74
N GLN A 266 22.66 -32.10 -19.76
CA GLN A 266 23.90 -32.82 -19.50
C GLN A 266 23.65 -34.26 -19.04
N GLU A 267 22.67 -34.46 -18.15
CA GLU A 267 22.28 -35.80 -17.70
C GLU A 267 21.76 -36.65 -18.87
N MET A 268 20.90 -36.08 -19.72
CA MET A 268 20.41 -36.73 -20.93
C MET A 268 21.55 -37.06 -21.90
N GLN A 269 22.51 -36.15 -22.08
CA GLN A 269 23.66 -36.36 -22.96
C GLN A 269 24.50 -37.54 -22.48
N LYS A 270 24.78 -37.64 -21.18
CA LYS A 270 25.52 -38.78 -20.60
C LYS A 270 24.80 -40.11 -20.82
N LEU A 271 23.49 -40.15 -20.60
CA LEU A 271 22.68 -41.35 -20.85
C LEU A 271 22.73 -41.76 -22.33
N LEU A 272 22.74 -40.79 -23.25
CA LEU A 272 22.85 -41.04 -24.67
C LEU A 272 24.23 -41.60 -25.02
N ASP A 273 25.29 -41.03 -24.48
CA ASP A 273 26.67 -41.48 -24.70
C ASP A 273 26.90 -42.90 -24.15
N GLU A 274 26.34 -43.21 -22.96
CA GLU A 274 26.36 -44.57 -22.39
C GLU A 274 25.61 -45.57 -23.29
N ARG A 275 24.46 -45.18 -23.82
CA ARG A 275 23.69 -46.03 -24.74
C ARG A 275 24.44 -46.30 -26.03
N LEU A 276 25.05 -45.28 -26.62
CA LEU A 276 25.88 -45.39 -27.81
C LEU A 276 27.09 -46.30 -27.57
N ALA A 277 27.76 -46.18 -26.42
CA ALA A 277 28.89 -47.04 -26.06
C ALA A 277 28.46 -48.51 -25.88
N ASN A 278 27.28 -48.75 -25.31
CA ASN A 278 26.74 -50.11 -25.17
C ASN A 278 26.35 -50.71 -26.52
N GLU A 279 25.69 -49.95 -27.40
CA GLU A 279 25.39 -50.39 -28.77
C GLU A 279 26.67 -50.72 -29.56
N GLN A 280 27.71 -49.89 -29.44
CA GLN A 280 29.02 -50.16 -30.06
C GLN A 280 29.65 -51.45 -29.55
N LYS A 281 29.57 -51.74 -28.25
CA LYS A 281 30.06 -53.01 -27.67
C LYS A 281 29.28 -54.21 -28.19
N GLU A 282 27.95 -54.13 -28.24
CA GLU A 282 27.12 -55.21 -28.78
C GLU A 282 27.42 -55.49 -30.26
N LEU A 283 27.65 -54.45 -31.05
CA LEU A 283 28.04 -54.58 -32.46
C LEU A 283 29.39 -55.31 -32.59
N LEU A 284 30.39 -54.92 -31.78
CA LEU A 284 31.70 -55.58 -31.75
C LEU A 284 31.60 -57.05 -31.32
N GLU A 285 30.77 -57.37 -30.34
CA GLU A 285 30.56 -58.77 -29.93
C GLU A 285 29.91 -59.60 -31.03
N LYS A 286 28.91 -59.06 -31.74
CA LYS A 286 28.29 -59.72 -32.90
C LYS A 286 29.29 -59.93 -34.03
N GLU A 287 30.14 -58.93 -34.31
CA GLU A 287 31.21 -59.04 -35.30
C GLU A 287 32.21 -60.15 -34.92
N HIS A 288 32.62 -60.21 -33.65
CA HIS A 288 33.52 -61.24 -33.15
C HIS A 288 32.92 -62.65 -33.23
N GLN A 289 31.62 -62.80 -32.89
CA GLN A 289 30.91 -64.07 -33.05
C GLN A 289 30.79 -64.50 -34.51
N SER A 290 30.49 -63.55 -35.42
CA SER A 290 30.45 -63.79 -36.85
C SER A 290 31.81 -64.24 -37.40
N ASN A 291 32.89 -63.54 -37.04
CA ASN A 291 34.24 -63.88 -37.46
C ASN A 291 34.68 -65.26 -36.95
N LYS A 292 34.37 -65.60 -35.69
CA LYS A 292 34.65 -66.91 -35.11
C LYS A 292 33.89 -68.04 -35.83
N ALA A 293 32.63 -67.80 -36.20
CA ALA A 293 31.83 -68.75 -36.97
C ALA A 293 32.38 -68.95 -38.39
N GLN A 294 32.83 -67.87 -39.04
CA GLN A 294 33.48 -67.94 -40.36
C GLN A 294 34.82 -68.71 -40.31
N GLU A 295 35.62 -68.50 -39.26
CA GLU A 295 36.88 -69.19 -39.08
C GLU A 295 36.69 -70.70 -38.83
N ALA A 296 35.71 -71.08 -38.00
CA ALA A 296 35.34 -72.47 -37.79
C ALA A 296 34.87 -73.17 -39.09
N LEU A 297 34.13 -72.45 -39.93
CA LEU A 297 33.71 -72.95 -41.25
C LEU A 297 34.91 -73.17 -42.18
N ARG A 298 35.86 -72.22 -42.22
CA ARG A 298 37.11 -72.36 -42.99
C ARG A 298 37.91 -73.59 -42.56
N MET A 299 38.09 -73.77 -41.25
CA MET A 299 38.80 -74.93 -40.69
C MET A 299 38.12 -76.25 -41.07
N ARG A 300 36.79 -76.29 -41.08
CA ARG A 300 36.02 -77.47 -41.51
C ARG A 300 36.21 -77.78 -42.99
N ILE A 301 36.22 -76.75 -43.85
CA ILE A 301 36.48 -76.91 -45.29
C ILE A 301 37.91 -77.40 -45.55
N GLU A 302 38.91 -76.82 -44.87
CA GLU A 302 40.30 -77.26 -45.00
C GLU A 302 40.50 -78.72 -44.56
N SER A 303 39.85 -79.14 -43.48
CA SER A 303 39.88 -80.54 -43.03
C SER A 303 39.28 -81.49 -44.07
N LYS A 304 38.12 -81.14 -44.65
CA LYS A 304 37.51 -81.91 -45.74
C LYS A 304 38.43 -82.00 -46.96
N ASN A 305 39.02 -80.89 -47.39
CA ASN A 305 39.94 -80.87 -48.54
C ASN A 305 41.17 -81.75 -48.32
N ARG A 306 41.74 -81.78 -47.10
CA ARG A 306 42.84 -82.70 -46.77
C ARG A 306 42.43 -84.17 -46.84
N GLN A 307 41.21 -84.51 -46.44
CA GLN A 307 40.69 -85.88 -46.57
C GLN A 307 40.52 -86.26 -48.04
N ILE A 308 39.97 -85.36 -48.85
CA ILE A 308 39.82 -85.55 -50.31
C ILE A 308 41.19 -85.70 -51.00
N GLU A 309 42.19 -84.90 -50.62
CA GLU A 309 43.54 -84.99 -51.18
C GLU A 309 44.18 -86.36 -50.93
N LYS A 310 43.96 -86.97 -49.76
CA LYS A 310 44.41 -88.34 -49.48
C LYS A 310 43.71 -89.38 -50.36
N ILE A 311 42.40 -89.22 -50.61
CA ILE A 311 41.64 -90.10 -51.51
C ILE A 311 42.15 -89.93 -52.95
N ASN A 312 42.39 -88.69 -53.40
CA ASN A 312 42.95 -88.40 -54.72
C ASN A 312 44.38 -88.96 -54.88
N LYS A 313 45.20 -88.92 -53.83
CA LYS A 313 46.53 -89.54 -53.84
C LYS A 313 46.43 -91.06 -54.05
N TYR A 314 45.48 -91.72 -53.38
CA TYR A 314 45.21 -93.14 -53.62
C TYR A 314 44.74 -93.41 -55.06
N ILE A 315 43.84 -92.58 -55.60
CA ILE A 315 43.37 -92.71 -56.99
C ILE A 315 44.56 -92.56 -57.96
N HIS A 316 45.46 -91.60 -57.73
CA HIS A 316 46.63 -91.40 -58.57
C HIS A 316 47.63 -92.56 -58.49
N GLU A 317 47.90 -93.09 -57.28
CA GLU A 317 48.72 -94.28 -57.10
C GLU A 317 48.10 -95.51 -57.79
N PHE A 318 46.77 -95.65 -57.74
CA PHE A 318 46.05 -96.72 -58.42
C PHE A 318 46.09 -96.60 -59.95
N GLU A 319 45.93 -95.39 -60.48
CA GLU A 319 45.98 -95.11 -61.92
C GLU A 319 47.38 -95.38 -62.51
N LEU A 320 48.44 -95.07 -61.75
CA LEU A 320 49.83 -95.39 -62.12
C LEU A 320 50.13 -96.90 -62.15
N LEU A 321 49.45 -97.70 -61.32
CA LEU A 321 49.68 -99.14 -61.17
C LEU A 321 48.88 -99.98 -62.18
N TYR A 322 47.67 -99.54 -62.54
CA TYR A 322 46.71 -100.36 -63.28
C TYR A 322 46.28 -99.77 -64.63
N GLU A 323 46.81 -98.61 -65.04
CA GLU A 323 46.45 -97.87 -66.27
C GLU A 323 44.93 -97.66 -66.45
N ARG A 324 44.16 -97.77 -65.36
CA ARG A 324 42.70 -97.59 -65.29
C ARG A 324 42.34 -96.80 -64.05
N LYS A 325 41.24 -96.05 -64.13
CA LYS A 325 40.65 -95.39 -62.95
C LYS A 325 39.93 -96.45 -62.08
N PRO A 326 40.04 -96.35 -60.74
CA PRO A 326 39.34 -97.26 -59.83
C PRO A 326 37.83 -97.02 -59.89
N GLU A 327 37.04 -98.10 -59.78
CA GLU A 327 35.59 -97.98 -59.63
C GLU A 327 35.22 -97.53 -58.20
N GLY A 328 34.07 -96.86 -58.03
CA GLY A 328 33.66 -96.31 -56.73
C GLY A 328 33.62 -97.36 -55.59
N HIS A 329 33.30 -98.61 -55.92
CA HIS A 329 33.31 -99.71 -54.96
C HIS A 329 34.73 -100.14 -54.53
N GLU A 330 35.75 -99.97 -55.39
CA GLU A 330 37.16 -100.26 -55.09
C GLU A 330 37.79 -99.17 -54.20
N ILE A 331 37.36 -97.92 -54.37
CA ILE A 331 37.74 -96.79 -53.50
C ILE A 331 37.16 -97.00 -52.10
N GLN A 332 35.88 -97.39 -52.02
CA GLN A 332 35.21 -97.69 -50.75
C GLN A 332 35.87 -98.85 -50.00
N LEU A 333 36.29 -99.90 -50.72
CA LEU A 333 36.99 -101.06 -50.12
C LEU A 333 38.36 -100.65 -49.54
N HIS A 334 39.13 -99.83 -50.26
CA HIS A 334 40.44 -99.38 -49.77
C HIS A 334 40.32 -98.47 -48.55
N VAL A 335 39.35 -97.55 -48.55
CA VAL A 335 39.12 -96.67 -47.41
C VAL A 335 38.65 -97.46 -46.18
N GLN A 336 37.82 -98.48 -46.37
CA GLN A 336 37.35 -99.35 -45.28
C GLN A 336 38.44 -100.28 -44.72
N GLN A 337 39.38 -100.74 -45.55
CA GLN A 337 40.43 -101.69 -45.15
C GLN A 337 41.69 -101.00 -44.60
N ASN A 338 42.10 -99.87 -45.18
CA ASN A 338 43.39 -99.24 -44.88
C ASN A 338 43.30 -97.84 -44.26
N MET A 339 42.19 -97.11 -44.44
CA MET A 339 42.08 -95.69 -44.01
C MET A 339 40.89 -95.41 -43.08
N LYS A 340 40.42 -96.43 -42.34
CA LYS A 340 39.21 -96.36 -41.50
C LYS A 340 39.22 -95.26 -40.43
N ASN A 341 40.40 -94.77 -40.02
CA ASN A 341 40.57 -93.72 -39.00
C ASN A 341 40.96 -92.35 -39.57
N GLU A 342 41.12 -92.21 -40.89
CA GLU A 342 41.67 -90.99 -41.51
C GLU A 342 40.68 -90.23 -42.40
N VAL A 343 39.57 -90.88 -42.77
CA VAL A 343 38.52 -90.31 -43.63
C VAL A 343 37.18 -90.47 -42.91
N GLU A 344 36.46 -89.36 -42.69
CA GLU A 344 35.12 -89.39 -42.13
C GLU A 344 34.13 -89.97 -43.16
N THR A 345 33.16 -90.76 -42.69
CA THR A 345 32.16 -91.41 -43.54
C THR A 345 31.32 -90.41 -44.35
N ASP A 346 30.99 -89.25 -43.76
CA ASP A 346 30.27 -88.18 -44.45
C ASP A 346 31.07 -87.57 -45.62
N THR A 347 32.40 -87.40 -45.47
CA THR A 347 33.27 -86.86 -46.52
C THR A 347 33.49 -87.87 -47.64
N LEU A 348 33.53 -89.17 -47.31
CA LEU A 348 33.67 -90.26 -48.28
C LEU A 348 32.41 -90.41 -49.14
N ASP A 349 31.23 -90.34 -48.54
CA ASP A 349 29.96 -90.47 -49.26
C ASP A 349 29.71 -89.28 -50.19
N GLU A 350 30.04 -88.05 -49.76
CA GLU A 350 29.97 -86.84 -50.59
C GLU A 350 30.97 -86.90 -51.77
N PHE A 351 32.19 -87.39 -51.53
CA PHE A 351 33.19 -87.60 -52.57
C PHE A 351 32.79 -88.69 -53.57
N LEU A 352 32.26 -89.83 -53.11
CA LEU A 352 31.80 -90.92 -53.98
C LEU A 352 30.60 -90.50 -54.83
N PHE A 353 29.73 -89.62 -54.31
CA PHE A 353 28.64 -89.04 -55.07
C PHE A 353 29.17 -88.17 -56.23
N GLU A 354 30.12 -87.25 -55.97
CA GLU A 354 30.75 -86.44 -57.03
C GLU A 354 31.59 -87.28 -58.01
N TYR A 355 32.24 -88.35 -57.54
CA TYR A 355 33.06 -89.24 -58.36
C TYR A 355 32.23 -90.17 -59.28
N SER A 356 30.96 -90.40 -58.95
CA SER A 356 30.04 -91.24 -59.73
C SER A 356 29.36 -90.52 -60.91
N VAL A 357 29.57 -89.21 -61.03
CA VAL A 357 29.17 -88.35 -62.15
C VAL A 357 30.33 -88.23 -63.13
#